data_AF-A0A2V8PG78-F1
#
_entry.id   AF-A0A2V8PG78-F1
#
_cell.length_a   1.000
_cell.length_b   1.000
_cell.length_c   1.000
_cell.angle_alpha   90.00
_cell.angle_beta   90.00
_cell.angle_gamma   90.00
#
_symmetry.space_group_name_H-M   'P 1'
#
loop_
_entity.id
_entity.type
_entity.pdbx_description
1 polymer ?
#
loop_
_entity_poly.entity_id
_entity_poly.type
_entity_poly.pdbx_seq_one_letter_code
_entity_poly.pdbx_strand_id
1 'polypeptide(L)'
;MMTQKQVLDAVRRLPPHQRQQLGEQIIRQSARSPSFTLVAIKRLPQKKQRRLDFLADKNTEGNLNAAERAELNRLVAEARQLALENAQALVRAQRPELFGVSGKPLKGRVREALRTKAQAEETVRISHNDGK
;
A
#
# COMPACT_ATOMS: atom_id res chain seq x y z
N MET A 1 -9.46 -23.79 -9.50
CA MET A 1 -8.35 -22.81 -9.48
C MET A 1 -8.24 -22.21 -8.08
N MET A 2 -7.02 -22.05 -7.54
CA MET A 2 -6.83 -21.31 -6.29
C MET A 2 -6.97 -19.81 -6.52
N THR A 3 -7.62 -19.12 -5.59
CA THR A 3 -7.70 -17.64 -5.60
C THR A 3 -6.40 -17.02 -5.08
N GLN A 4 -6.11 -15.78 -5.48
CA GLN A 4 -4.93 -15.04 -5.01
C GLN A 4 -4.85 -14.98 -3.47
N LYS A 5 -6.01 -14.85 -2.80
CA LYS A 5 -6.10 -14.86 -1.34
C LYS A 5 -5.67 -16.22 -0.75
N GLN A 6 -6.12 -17.33 -1.33
CA GLN A 6 -5.75 -18.67 -0.89
C GLN A 6 -4.24 -18.95 -1.07
N VAL A 7 -3.65 -18.45 -2.16
CA VAL A 7 -2.20 -18.56 -2.38
C VAL A 7 -1.42 -17.79 -1.32
N LEU A 8 -1.82 -16.55 -1.01
CA LEU A 8 -1.15 -15.74 0.02
C LEU A 8 -1.27 -16.35 1.41
N ASP A 9 -2.43 -16.91 1.76
CA ASP A 9 -2.63 -17.58 3.04
C ASP A 9 -1.84 -18.88 3.14
N ALA A 10 -1.70 -19.64 2.05
CA ALA A 10 -0.83 -20.81 2.01
C ALA A 10 0.65 -20.41 2.25
N VAL A 11 1.14 -19.37 1.58
CA VAL A 11 2.51 -18.87 1.77
C VAL A 11 2.77 -18.43 3.21
N ARG A 12 1.78 -17.82 3.88
CA ARG A 12 1.91 -17.40 5.29
C ARG A 12 2.10 -18.56 6.25
N ARG A 13 1.49 -19.72 5.94
CA ARG A 13 1.56 -20.95 6.74
C ARG A 13 2.86 -21.73 6.55
N LEU A 14 3.66 -21.41 5.55
CA LEU A 14 4.94 -22.08 5.30
C LEU A 14 5.97 -21.80 6.42
N PRO A 15 6.82 -22.78 6.77
CA PRO A 15 7.98 -22.58 7.62
C PRO A 15 8.89 -21.44 7.12
N PRO A 16 9.62 -20.76 8.03
CA PRO A 16 10.44 -19.59 7.68
C PRO A 16 11.43 -19.83 6.53
N HIS A 17 12.12 -20.98 6.55
CA HIS A 17 13.08 -21.35 5.50
C HIS A 17 12.42 -21.54 4.13
N GLN A 18 11.22 -22.14 4.09
CA GLN A 18 10.48 -22.35 2.84
C GLN A 18 9.96 -21.03 2.28
N ARG A 19 9.51 -20.10 3.13
CA ARG A 19 9.16 -18.75 2.68
C ARG A 19 10.35 -18.01 2.09
N GLN A 20 11.53 -18.20 2.67
CA GLN A 20 12.76 -17.57 2.19
C GLN A 20 13.19 -18.14 0.83
N GLN A 21 13.17 -19.47 0.69
CA GLN A 21 13.42 -20.14 -0.59
C GLN A 21 12.42 -19.73 -1.68
N LEU A 22 11.13 -19.67 -1.33
CA LEU A 22 10.09 -19.21 -2.26
C LEU A 22 10.31 -17.75 -2.67
N GLY A 23 10.68 -16.89 -1.72
CA GLY A 23 11.02 -15.49 -1.99
C GLY A 23 12.20 -15.37 -2.96
N GLU A 24 13.27 -16.12 -2.75
CA GLU A 24 14.42 -16.16 -3.66
C GLU A 24 14.06 -16.68 -5.05
N GLN A 25 13.21 -17.71 -5.14
CA GLN A 25 12.75 -18.24 -6.41
C GLN A 25 11.92 -17.20 -7.18
N ILE A 26 11.01 -16.51 -6.50
CA ILE A 26 10.21 -15.43 -7.09
C ILE A 26 11.12 -14.30 -7.58
N ILE A 27 12.11 -13.88 -6.80
CA ILE A 27 13.08 -12.85 -7.21
C ILE A 27 13.85 -13.31 -8.46
N ARG A 28 14.41 -14.53 -8.46
CA ARG A 28 15.15 -15.07 -9.61
C ARG A 28 14.30 -15.21 -10.87
N GLN A 29 13.05 -15.62 -10.73
CA GLN A 29 12.12 -15.75 -11.86
C GLN A 29 11.65 -14.37 -12.36
N SER A 30 11.39 -13.43 -11.46
CA SER A 30 11.00 -12.07 -11.82
C SER A 30 12.11 -11.30 -12.52
N ALA A 31 13.38 -11.57 -12.21
CA ALA A 31 14.51 -10.99 -12.93
C ALA A 31 14.54 -11.37 -14.43
N ARG A 32 13.84 -12.45 -14.81
CA ARG A 32 13.75 -12.93 -16.20
C ARG A 32 12.48 -12.47 -16.92
N SER A 33 11.53 -11.82 -16.22
CA SER A 33 10.25 -11.39 -16.79
C SER A 33 10.04 -9.88 -16.60
N PRO A 34 9.88 -9.09 -17.67
CA PRO A 34 9.70 -7.63 -17.58
C PRO A 34 8.38 -7.19 -16.93
N SER A 35 7.50 -8.13 -16.58
CA SER A 35 6.11 -7.85 -16.16
C SER A 35 5.89 -7.85 -14.64
N PHE A 36 6.94 -8.04 -13.83
CA PHE A 36 6.77 -8.15 -12.36
C PHE A 36 7.56 -7.08 -11.61
N THR A 37 6.85 -6.28 -10.81
CA THR A 37 7.45 -5.24 -9.97
C THR A 37 7.33 -5.61 -8.50
N LEU A 38 8.47 -5.75 -7.82
CA LEU A 38 8.54 -5.94 -6.37
C LEU A 38 8.52 -4.61 -5.65
N VAL A 39 7.64 -4.48 -4.65
CA VAL A 39 7.53 -3.29 -3.80
C VAL A 39 7.67 -3.68 -2.34
N ALA A 40 8.69 -3.15 -1.68
CA ALA A 40 8.87 -3.32 -0.25
C ALA A 40 7.91 -2.38 0.51
N ILE A 41 6.92 -2.95 1.18
CA ILE A 41 5.94 -2.20 1.98
C ILE A 41 6.45 -2.11 3.42
N LYS A 42 6.70 -0.88 3.88
CA LYS A 42 7.09 -0.58 5.25
C LYS A 42 5.90 -0.75 6.19
N ARG A 43 6.16 -1.19 7.42
CA ARG A 43 5.13 -1.39 8.44
C ARG A 43 5.58 -0.82 9.77
N LEU A 44 4.61 -0.40 10.58
CA LEU A 44 4.88 0.01 11.94
C LEU A 44 5.39 -1.22 12.73
N PRO A 45 6.45 -1.08 13.55
CA PRO A 45 6.92 -2.17 14.41
C PRO A 45 5.78 -2.71 15.29
N GLN A 46 5.73 -4.03 15.49
CA GLN A 46 4.61 -4.68 16.19
C GLN A 46 4.34 -4.09 17.58
N LYS A 47 5.39 -3.72 18.32
CA LYS A 47 5.27 -3.06 19.63
C LYS A 47 4.53 -1.72 19.54
N LYS A 48 4.86 -0.90 18.53
CA LYS A 48 4.22 0.40 18.29
C LYS A 48 2.79 0.22 17.78
N GLN A 49 2.53 -0.79 16.96
CA GLN A 49 1.17 -1.11 16.51
C GLN A 49 0.27 -1.45 17.68
N ARG A 50 0.69 -2.38 18.56
CA ARG A 50 -0.08 -2.72 19.77
C ARG A 50 -0.32 -1.51 20.67
N ARG A 51 0.66 -0.62 20.79
CA ARG A 51 0.52 0.62 21.58
C ARG A 51 -0.47 1.58 20.94
N LEU A 52 -0.44 1.72 19.62
CA LEU A 52 -1.39 2.52 18.86
C LEU A 52 -2.81 1.99 19.04
N ASP A 53 -3.01 0.68 18.90
CA ASP A 53 -4.30 0.02 19.06
C ASP A 53 -4.86 0.27 20.48
N PHE A 54 -4.04 0.01 21.51
CA PHE A 54 -4.41 0.27 22.90
C PHE A 54 -4.80 1.72 23.18
N LEU A 55 -4.04 2.69 22.67
CA LEU A 55 -4.33 4.11 22.86
C LEU A 55 -5.57 4.55 22.07
N ALA A 56 -5.83 3.97 20.91
CA ALA A 56 -7.03 4.23 20.12
C ALA A 56 -8.29 3.71 20.81
N ASP A 57 -8.22 2.51 21.40
CA ASP A 57 -9.31 1.94 22.21
C ASP A 57 -9.59 2.85 23.42
N LYS A 58 -8.55 3.22 24.16
CA LYS A 58 -8.66 4.14 25.31
C LYS A 58 -9.16 5.54 24.93
N ASN A 59 -8.85 6.02 23.71
CA ASN A 59 -9.40 7.28 23.19
C ASN A 59 -10.92 7.18 22.96
N THR A 60 -11.38 6.04 22.43
CA THR A 60 -12.80 5.77 22.20
C THR A 60 -13.58 5.80 23.51
N GLU A 61 -12.97 5.33 24.60
CA GLU A 61 -13.54 5.38 25.95
C GLU A 61 -13.47 6.77 26.62
N GLY A 62 -12.80 7.76 25.99
CA GLY A 62 -12.63 9.10 26.55
C GLY A 62 -11.60 9.19 27.68
N ASN A 63 -10.84 8.12 27.94
CA ASN A 63 -9.99 7.98 29.13
C ASN A 63 -8.53 8.43 28.93
N LEU A 64 -8.18 9.03 27.79
CA LEU A 64 -6.80 9.46 27.53
C LEU A 64 -6.41 10.69 28.33
N ASN A 65 -5.26 10.61 29.01
CA ASN A 65 -4.61 11.78 29.56
C ASN A 65 -3.85 12.57 28.46
N ALA A 66 -3.34 13.76 28.80
CA ALA A 66 -2.67 14.64 27.85
C ALA A 66 -1.40 14.01 27.23
N ALA A 67 -0.60 13.30 28.03
CA ALA A 67 0.62 12.65 27.56
C ALA A 67 0.30 11.50 26.59
N GLU A 68 -0.70 10.69 26.92
CA GLU A 68 -1.17 9.59 26.08
C GLU A 68 -1.79 10.09 24.77
N ARG A 69 -2.51 11.22 24.80
CA ARG A 69 -3.04 11.86 23.59
C ARG A 69 -1.90 12.35 22.68
N ALA A 70 -0.85 12.92 23.26
CA ALA A 70 0.33 13.32 22.50
C ALA A 70 1.05 12.10 21.88
N GLU A 71 1.17 11.00 22.64
CA GLU A 71 1.73 9.74 22.15
C GLU A 71 0.89 9.14 21.00
N LEU A 72 -0.43 9.10 21.15
CA LEU A 72 -1.36 8.64 20.11
C LEU A 72 -1.18 9.44 18.83
N ASN A 73 -1.17 10.77 18.93
CA ASN A 73 -0.96 11.65 17.78
C ASN A 73 0.38 11.38 17.06
N ARG A 74 1.46 11.14 17.83
CA ARG A 74 2.76 10.78 17.27
C ARG A 74 2.72 9.45 16.53
N LEU A 75 2.10 8.42 17.10
CA LEU A 75 1.99 7.10 16.47
C LEU A 75 1.13 7.15 15.20
N VAL A 76 0.03 7.90 15.22
CA VAL A 76 -0.82 8.13 14.04
C VAL A 76 -0.03 8.86 12.94
N ALA A 77 0.76 9.89 13.29
CA ALA A 77 1.58 10.60 12.33
C ALA A 77 2.63 9.67 11.68
N GLU A 78 3.30 8.83 12.47
CA GLU A 78 4.26 7.85 11.96
C GLU A 78 3.57 6.83 11.03
N ALA A 79 2.40 6.31 11.41
CA ALA A 79 1.64 5.38 10.57
C ALA A 79 1.19 6.01 9.25
N ARG A 80 0.73 7.28 9.26
CA ARG A 80 0.36 8.04 8.06
C ARG A 80 1.55 8.25 7.14
N GLN A 81 2.72 8.57 7.69
CA GLN A 81 3.94 8.72 6.92
C GLN A 81 4.33 7.42 6.21
N LEU A 82 4.28 6.29 6.93
CA LEU A 82 4.52 4.97 6.34
C LEU A 82 3.52 4.64 5.23
N ALA A 83 2.23 4.93 5.45
CA ALA A 83 1.19 4.71 4.45
C ALA A 83 1.43 5.55 3.18
N LEU A 84 1.82 6.82 3.33
CA LEU A 84 2.16 7.69 2.21
C LEU A 84 3.36 7.16 1.42
N GLU A 85 4.43 6.76 2.12
CA GLU A 85 5.62 6.18 1.48
C GLU A 85 5.29 4.89 0.72
N ASN A 86 4.49 4.01 1.31
CA ASN A 86 4.04 2.78 0.68
C ASN A 86 3.18 3.06 -0.56
N ALA A 87 2.25 4.00 -0.48
CA ALA A 87 1.42 4.40 -1.61
C ALA A 87 2.27 4.96 -2.75
N GLN A 88 3.24 5.83 -2.45
CA GLN A 88 4.18 6.35 -3.43
C GLN A 88 5.00 5.23 -4.08
N ALA A 89 5.48 4.26 -3.30
CA ALA A 89 6.22 3.11 -3.82
C ALA A 89 5.37 2.25 -4.76
N LEU A 90 4.10 2.01 -4.42
CA LEU A 90 3.16 1.28 -5.26
C LEU A 90 2.85 2.02 -6.57
N VAL A 91 2.57 3.32 -6.50
CA VAL A 91 2.29 4.12 -7.71
C VAL A 91 3.52 4.18 -8.62
N ARG A 92 4.73 4.33 -8.07
CA ARG A 92 5.98 4.25 -8.84
C ARG A 92 6.14 2.90 -9.54
N ALA A 93 5.80 1.82 -8.86
CA ALA A 93 5.93 0.47 -9.39
C ALA A 93 4.92 0.16 -10.50
N GLN A 94 3.71 0.71 -10.40
CA GLN A 94 2.63 0.50 -11.38
C GLN A 94 2.72 1.46 -12.57
N ARG A 95 3.20 2.69 -12.34
CA ARG A 95 3.23 3.76 -13.33
C ARG A 95 4.58 4.49 -13.33
N PRO A 96 5.68 3.81 -13.68
CA PRO A 96 7.01 4.38 -13.65
C PRO A 96 7.14 5.62 -14.56
N GLU A 97 6.35 5.71 -15.64
CA GLU A 97 6.33 6.82 -16.59
C GLU A 97 5.84 8.16 -16.00
N LEU A 98 5.19 8.11 -14.84
CA LEU A 98 4.76 9.30 -14.09
C LEU A 98 5.88 9.88 -13.22
N PHE A 99 7.04 9.24 -13.14
CA PHE A 99 8.15 9.65 -12.31
C PHE A 99 9.40 9.89 -13.15
N GLY A 100 10.20 10.86 -12.76
CA GLY A 100 11.52 11.10 -13.36
C GLY A 100 12.56 10.11 -12.83
N VAL A 101 13.76 10.14 -13.41
CA VAL A 101 14.91 9.31 -12.99
C VAL A 101 15.27 9.48 -11.51
N SER A 102 14.97 10.64 -10.93
CA SER A 102 15.15 10.94 -9.50
C SER A 102 14.04 10.40 -8.58
N GLY A 103 13.04 9.69 -9.14
CA GLY A 103 11.86 9.20 -8.42
C GLY A 103 10.85 10.28 -8.05
N LYS A 104 11.06 11.54 -8.45
CA LYS A 104 10.10 12.63 -8.22
C LYS A 104 8.94 12.56 -9.23
N PRO A 105 7.69 12.85 -8.81
CA PRO A 105 6.56 12.85 -9.73
C PRO A 105 6.71 13.93 -10.82
N LEU A 106 6.49 13.56 -12.08
CA LEU A 106 6.44 14.46 -13.22
C LEU A 106 5.06 15.14 -13.23
N LYS A 107 4.97 16.32 -12.60
CA LYS A 107 3.70 17.04 -12.36
C LYS A 107 2.79 17.13 -13.59
N GLY A 108 3.36 17.38 -14.77
CA GLY A 108 2.60 17.43 -16.04
C GLY A 108 1.91 16.10 -16.35
N ARG A 109 2.69 15.00 -16.37
CA ARG A 109 2.18 13.65 -16.66
C ARG A 109 1.20 13.14 -15.61
N VAL A 110 1.42 13.48 -14.35
CA VAL A 110 0.48 13.11 -13.26
C VAL A 110 -0.86 13.83 -13.46
N ARG A 111 -0.87 15.13 -13.79
CA ARG A 111 -2.13 15.86 -14.04
C ARG A 111 -2.88 15.31 -15.25
N GLU A 112 -2.16 15.00 -16.32
CA GLU A 112 -2.73 14.41 -17.53
C GLU A 112 -3.37 13.05 -17.23
N ALA A 113 -2.63 12.15 -16.56
CA ALA A 113 -3.15 10.86 -16.12
C ALA A 113 -4.42 10.96 -15.27
N LEU A 114 -4.50 11.95 -14.37
CA LEU A 114 -5.69 12.19 -13.55
C LEU A 114 -6.88 12.67 -14.40
N ARG A 115 -6.65 13.53 -15.40
CA ARG A 115 -7.69 13.99 -16.32
C ARG A 115 -8.22 12.84 -17.18
N THR A 116 -7.34 12.03 -17.77
CA THR A 116 -7.74 10.87 -18.58
C THR A 116 -8.53 9.87 -17.74
N LYS A 117 -8.13 9.64 -16.49
CA LYS A 117 -8.86 8.76 -15.57
C LYS A 117 -10.25 9.31 -15.24
N ALA A 118 -10.36 10.60 -14.94
CA ALA A 118 -11.66 11.24 -14.67
C ALA A 118 -12.62 11.15 -15.88
N GLN A 119 -12.10 11.39 -17.09
CA GLN A 119 -12.89 11.27 -18.33
C GLN A 119 -13.34 9.82 -18.61
N ALA A 120 -12.48 8.84 -18.33
CA ALA A 120 -12.82 7.43 -18.45
C ALA A 120 -13.89 7.00 -17.42
N GLU A 121 -13.82 7.51 -16.19
CA GLU A 121 -14.82 7.21 -15.16
C GLU A 121 -16.18 7.88 -15.44
N GLU A 122 -16.17 9.05 -16.08
CA GLU A 122 -17.38 9.78 -16.50
C GLU A 122 -18.09 9.09 -17.68
N THR A 123 -17.33 8.62 -18.68
CA THR A 123 -17.88 7.88 -19.82
C THR A 123 -18.49 6.52 -19.42
N VAL A 124 -17.90 5.85 -18.42
CA VAL A 124 -18.47 4.60 -17.86
C VAL A 124 -19.78 4.86 -17.11
N ARG A 125 -19.94 5.99 -16.42
CA ARG A 125 -21.19 6.36 -15.73
C ARG A 125 -22.33 6.68 -16.68
N ILE A 126 -22.05 7.38 -17.78
CA ILE A 126 -23.06 7.72 -18.80
C ILE A 126 -23.56 6.44 -19.50
N SER A 127 -22.64 5.53 -19.86
CA SER A 127 -22.98 4.25 -20.50
C SER A 127 -23.79 3.28 -19.62
N HIS A 128 -23.81 3.48 -18.30
CA HIS A 128 -24.59 2.66 -17.35
C HIS A 128 -26.00 3.23 -17.06
N ASN A 129 -26.30 4.45 -17.53
CA ASN A 129 -27.57 5.12 -17.25
C ASN A 129 -28.55 5.10 -18.45
N ASP A 130 -28.06 4.80 -19.66
CA ASP A 130 -28.88 4.70 -20.89
C ASP A 130 -29.44 3.28 -21.14
N GLY A 131 -29.40 2.39 -20.13
CA GLY A 131 -29.83 0.99 -20.22
C GLY A 131 -31.02 0.60 -19.34
N LYS A 132 -31.86 1.55 -18.92
CA LYS A 132 -33.09 1.28 -18.17
C LYS A 132 -34.32 1.76 -18.90
#